data_AF-A0A8D6UAI6-F1
#
_entry.id   AF-A0A8D6UAI6-F1
#
_cell.length_a   1.000
_cell.length_b   1.000
_cell.length_c   1.000
_cell.angle_alpha   90.00
_cell.angle_beta   90.00
_cell.angle_gamma   90.00
#
_symmetry.space_group_name_H-M   'P 1'
#
loop_
_entity.id
_entity.type
_entity.pdbx_description
1 polymer ?
#
loop_
_entity_poly.entity_id
_entity_poly.type
_entity_poly.pdbx_seq_one_letter_code
_entity_poly.pdbx_strand_id
1 'polypeptide(L)' 'MSAIVEPIGAIMGAALVMWMMAIIPYALAFAAGAMIFVVTEELIPESQTNGNTDMATLGLMVGFVVMMVMDVALG' A
#
# COMPACT_ATOMS: atom_id res chain seq x y z
N MET A 1 -2.54 28.83 11.49
CA MET A 1 -1.71 29.09 10.30
C MET A 1 -1.44 27.83 9.50
N SER A 2 -1.20 26.64 10.09
CA SER A 2 -1.07 25.37 9.31
C SER A 2 -2.35 24.88 8.62
N ALA A 3 -3.53 25.13 9.20
CA ALA A 3 -4.81 24.65 8.67
C ALA A 3 -5.21 25.22 7.28
N ILE A 4 -4.56 26.28 6.81
CA ILE A 4 -4.80 26.87 5.47
C ILE A 4 -3.83 26.29 4.44
N VAL A 5 -2.65 25.84 4.86
CA VAL A 5 -1.60 25.37 3.95
C VAL A 5 -1.90 23.96 3.44
N GLU A 6 -2.54 23.12 4.26
CA GLU A 6 -3.03 21.79 3.85
C GLU A 6 -4.03 21.83 2.68
N PRO A 7 -5.14 22.59 2.73
CA PRO A 7 -6.08 22.63 1.62
C PRO A 7 -5.49 23.24 0.34
N ILE A 8 -4.61 24.24 0.45
CA ILE A 8 -3.93 24.82 -0.72
C ILE A 8 -2.98 23.79 -1.35
N GLY A 9 -2.21 23.06 -0.53
CA GLY A 9 -1.35 21.98 -0.99
C GLY A 9 -2.15 20.84 -1.64
N ALA A 10 -3.30 20.48 -1.07
CA ALA A 10 -4.19 19.44 -1.61
C ALA A 10 -4.75 19.84 -2.98
N ILE A 11 -5.19 21.09 -3.16
CA ILE A 11 -5.71 21.59 -4.46
C ILE A 11 -4.61 21.60 -5.53
N MET A 12 -3.40 22.06 -5.17
CA MET A 12 -2.25 22.06 -6.08
C MET A 12 -1.82 20.62 -6.45
N GLY A 13 -1.80 19.71 -5.48
CA GLY A 13 -1.53 18.29 -5.71
C GLY A 13 -2.57 17.63 -6.61
N ALA A 14 -3.85 17.89 -6.37
CA ALA A 14 -4.94 17.39 -7.20
C ALA A 14 -4.86 17.90 -8.66
N ALA A 15 -4.49 19.17 -8.85
CA ALA A 15 -4.30 19.76 -10.18
C ALA A 15 -3.13 19.10 -10.94
N LEU A 16 -2.01 18.83 -10.27
CA LEU A 16 -0.87 18.10 -10.83
C LEU A 16 -1.21 16.66 -11.19
N VAL A 17 -1.93 15.96 -10.30
CA VAL A 17 -2.41 14.59 -10.54
C VAL A 17 -3.33 14.54 -11.76
N MET A 18 -4.23 15.52 -11.93
CA MET A 18 -5.12 15.57 -13.10
C MET A 18 -4.37 15.63 -14.44
N TRP A 19 -3.23 16.34 -14.49
CA TRP A 19 -2.41 16.41 -15.71
C TRP A 19 -1.65 15.11 -15.99
N MET A 20 -1.37 14.32 -14.95
CA MET A 20 -0.62 13.07 -15.05
C MET A 20 -1.50 11.82 -14.97
N MET A 21 -2.82 11.96 -15.00
CA MET A 21 -3.76 10.82 -14.91
C MET A 21 -3.52 9.73 -15.95
N ALA A 22 -2.96 10.06 -17.12
CA ALA A 22 -2.65 9.06 -18.14
C ALA A 22 -1.47 8.15 -17.76
N ILE A 23 -0.46 8.66 -17.03
CA ILE A 23 0.74 7.89 -16.67
C ILE A 23 0.66 7.26 -15.27
N ILE A 24 -0.14 7.84 -14.37
CA ILE A 24 -0.37 7.35 -13.01
C ILE A 24 -0.80 5.88 -12.95
N PRO A 25 -1.77 5.36 -13.74
CA PRO A 25 -2.17 3.96 -13.63
C PRO A 25 -1.04 2.99 -14.01
N TYR A 26 -0.17 3.37 -14.96
CA TYR A 26 0.99 2.57 -15.32
C TYR A 26 2.05 2.59 -14.21
N ALA A 27 2.30 3.75 -13.60
CA ALA A 27 3.21 3.87 -12.47
C ALA A 27 2.70 3.12 -11.24
N LEU A 28 1.40 3.19 -10.95
CA LEU A 28 0.76 2.45 -9.85
C LEU A 28 0.78 0.94 -10.11
N ALA A 29 0.53 0.48 -11.34
CA ALA A 29 0.62 -0.92 -11.69
C ALA A 29 2.06 -1.46 -11.52
N PHE A 30 3.06 -0.67 -11.92
CA PHE A 30 4.47 -1.00 -11.69
C PHE A 30 4.81 -1.05 -10.19
N ALA A 31 4.37 -0.06 -9.42
CA ALA A 31 4.57 -0.04 -7.97
C ALA A 31 3.90 -1.23 -7.27
N ALA A 32 2.67 -1.60 -7.68
CA ALA A 32 1.99 -2.77 -7.16
C ALA A 32 2.76 -4.06 -7.46
N GLY A 33 3.29 -4.21 -8.68
CA GLY A 33 4.14 -5.35 -9.04
C GLY A 33 5.43 -5.44 -8.21
N ALA A 34 6.09 -4.30 -7.98
CA ALA A 34 7.29 -4.24 -7.15
C ALA A 34 7.00 -4.66 -5.70
N MET A 35 5.88 -4.20 -5.12
CA MET A 35 5.49 -4.57 -3.76
C MET A 35 5.17 -6.07 -3.63
N ILE A 36 4.50 -6.67 -4.62
CA ILE A 36 4.23 -8.13 -4.62
C ILE A 36 5.53 -8.93 -4.65
N PHE A 37 6.51 -8.52 -5.47
CA PHE A 37 7.81 -9.17 -5.56
C PHE A 37 8.58 -9.10 -4.24
N VAL A 38 8.74 -7.90 -3.68
CA VAL A 38 9.45 -7.69 -2.40
C VAL A 38 8.80 -8.46 -1.25
N VAL A 39 7.47 -8.47 -1.17
CA VAL A 39 6.77 -9.22 -0.12
C VAL A 39 7.02 -10.73 -0.25
N THR A 40 7.00 -11.26 -1.48
CA THR A 40 7.11 -12.70 -1.71
C THR A 40 8.53 -13.22 -1.57
N GLU A 41 9.53 -12.47 -2.05
CA GLU A 41 10.92 -12.92 -2.10
C GLU A 41 11.74 -12.51 -0.86
N GLU A 42 11.38 -11.40 -0.21
CA GLU A 42 12.14 -10.89 0.94
C GLU A 42 11.34 -11.07 2.24
N LEU A 43 10.13 -10.49 2.33
CA LEU A 43 9.41 -10.41 3.61
C LEU A 43 8.85 -11.76 4.08
N ILE A 44 8.27 -12.57 3.20
CA ILE A 44 7.73 -13.89 3.57
C ILE A 44 8.88 -14.84 4.00
N PRO A 45 9.99 -15.00 3.26
CA PRO A 45 11.10 -15.83 3.69
C PRO A 45 11.76 -15.32 4.97
N GLU A 46 11.97 -14.01 5.11
CA GLU A 46 12.54 -13.41 6.33
C GLU A 46 11.66 -13.68 7.55
N SER A 47 10.33 -13.53 7.42
CA SER A 47 9.38 -13.81 8.50
C SER A 47 9.39 -15.28 8.94
N GLN A 48 9.71 -16.21 8.02
CA GLN A 48 9.74 -17.65 8.26
C GLN A 48 11.11 -18.19 8.71
N THR A 49 12.18 -17.42 8.54
CA THR A 49 13.57 -17.83 8.86
C THR A 49 13.79 -18.09 10.36
N ASN A 50 12.98 -17.50 11.24
CA ASN A 50 13.04 -17.72 12.69
C ASN A 50 12.38 -19.04 13.17
N GLY A 51 12.03 -19.94 12.25
CA GLY A 51 11.47 -21.26 12.58
C GLY A 51 10.01 -21.25 13.05
N ASN A 52 9.33 -20.11 12.95
CA ASN A 52 7.95 -19.92 13.39
C ASN A 52 7.01 -19.67 12.20
N THR A 53 7.07 -20.58 11.23
CA THR A 53 6.31 -20.53 9.96
C THR A 53 4.81 -20.39 10.21
N ASP A 54 4.28 -21.08 11.23
CA ASP A 54 2.86 -21.09 11.54
C ASP A 54 2.38 -19.75 12.10
N MET A 55 3.15 -19.12 13.00
CA MET A 55 2.79 -17.79 13.51
C MET A 55 2.99 -16.70 12.45
N ALA A 56 4.02 -16.81 11.60
CA ALA A 56 4.23 -15.89 10.49
C ALA A 56 3.06 -15.94 9.48
N THR A 57 2.61 -17.16 9.14
CA THR A 57 1.46 -17.37 8.24
C THR A 57 0.15 -16.89 8.87
N LEU A 58 -0.06 -17.14 10.17
CA LEU A 58 -1.21 -16.61 10.90
C LEU A 58 -1.21 -15.08 10.92
N GLY A 59 -0.06 -14.45 11.16
CA GLY A 59 0.07 -12.98 11.13
C GLY A 59 -0.27 -12.40 9.75
N LEU A 60 0.21 -13.05 8.68
CA LEU A 60 -0.11 -12.65 7.30
C LEU A 60 -1.62 -12.79 7.01
N MET A 61 -2.25 -13.90 7.40
CA MET A 61 -3.69 -14.10 7.21
C MET A 61 -4.51 -13.06 7.98
N VAL A 62 -4.16 -12.79 9.24
CA VAL A 62 -4.86 -11.78 10.05
C VAL A 62 -4.69 -10.39 9.44
N GLY A 63 -3.48 -10.00 9.05
CA GLY A 63 -3.22 -8.72 8.39
C GLY A 63 -3.99 -8.55 7.09
N PHE A 64 -4.07 -9.60 6.28
CA PHE A 64 -4.85 -9.61 5.05
C PHE A 64 -6.36 -9.44 5.32
N VAL A 65 -6.90 -10.16 6.31
CA VAL A 65 -8.31 -10.02 6.70
C VAL A 65 -8.61 -8.63 7.23
N VAL A 66 -7.75 -8.05 8.08
CA VAL A 66 -7.93 -6.68 8.59
C VAL A 66 -7.94 -5.67 7.45
N MET A 67 -7.01 -5.79 6.50
CA MET A 67 -6.95 -4.90 5.34
C MET A 67 -8.21 -5.04 4.46
N MET A 68 -8.66 -6.26 4.18
CA MET A 68 -9.91 -6.51 3.43
C MET A 68 -11.14 -5.95 4.14
N VAL A 69 -11.22 -6.08 5.47
CA VAL A 69 -12.33 -5.52 6.26
C VAL A 69 -12.29 -3.99 6.21
N MET A 70 -11.10 -3.38 6.31
CA MET A 70 -10.96 -1.93 6.20
C MET A 70 -11.32 -1.40 4.81
N ASP A 71 -10.91 -2.09 3.74
CA ASP A 71 -11.25 -1.73 2.36
C ASP A 71 -12.77 -1.78 2.13
N VAL A 72 -13.45 -2.82 2.63
CA VAL A 72 -14.91 -2.94 2.53
C VAL A 72 -15.67 -1.95 3.43
N ALA A 73 -15.09 -1.57 4.58
CA ALA A 73 -15.75 -0.69 5.54
C ALA A 73 -15.53 0.81 5.26
N LEU A 74 -14.41 1.18 4.63
CA LEU A 74 -14.03 2.57 4.32
C LEU A 74 -14.12 2.90 2.83
N GLY A 75 -14.12 1.89 1.96
CA GLY A 75 -14.40 2.01 0.53
C GLY A 75 -15.87 2.23 0.24
#